data_AF-A0A453NER9-F1
#
_entry.id   AF-A0A453NER9-F1
#
_cell.length_a   1.000
_cell.length_b   1.000
_cell.length_c   1.000
_cell.angle_alpha   90.00
_cell.angle_beta   90.00
_cell.angle_gamma   90.00
#
_symmetry.space_group_name_H-M   'P 1'
#
loop_
_entity.id
_entity.type
_entity.pdbx_description
1 polymer ?
#
loop_
_entity_poly.entity_id
_entity_poly.type
_entity_poly.pdbx_seq_one_letter_code
_entity_poly.pdbx_strand_id
1 'polypeptide(L)'
;PIPPPPFHSPRTIARIVALLLLLAKMTEPPFLPRERLFKEQQYFQSLSKHTHLKGRYDAITSVGIPLALAALSLFMIGRGVYNMSHGIGKKE
;
A
#
# COMPACT_ATOMS: atom_id res chain seq x y z
N PRO A 1 0.32 -17.37 -38.45
CA PRO A 1 -0.07 -18.59 -37.68
C PRO A 1 0.89 -18.77 -36.49
N ILE A 2 0.41 -18.50 -35.28
CA ILE A 2 1.20 -18.65 -34.05
C ILE A 2 1.19 -20.15 -33.69
N PRO A 3 2.35 -20.79 -33.47
CA PRO A 3 2.38 -22.19 -33.08
C PRO A 3 1.70 -22.36 -31.70
N PRO A 4 0.92 -23.44 -31.51
CA PRO A 4 0.30 -23.70 -30.21
C PRO A 4 1.39 -23.89 -29.14
N PRO A 5 1.15 -23.42 -27.90
CA PRO A 5 2.11 -23.56 -26.84
C PRO A 5 2.40 -25.05 -26.57
N PRO A 6 3.67 -25.43 -26.33
CA PRO A 6 4.03 -26.82 -26.06
C PRO A 6 3.28 -27.35 -24.83
N PHE A 7 2.56 -28.46 -25.02
CA PHE A 7 1.86 -29.16 -23.96
C PHE A 7 2.89 -29.84 -23.04
N HIS A 8 3.18 -29.23 -21.90
CA HIS A 8 4.14 -29.78 -20.95
C HIS A 8 3.49 -30.85 -20.09
N SER A 9 4.09 -32.03 -20.03
CA SER A 9 3.62 -33.10 -19.16
C SER A 9 3.65 -32.67 -17.67
N PRO A 10 2.75 -33.18 -16.82
CA PRO A 10 2.73 -32.83 -15.40
C PRO A 10 4.05 -33.13 -14.67
N ARG A 11 4.81 -34.12 -15.15
CA ARG A 11 6.16 -34.44 -14.64
C ARG A 11 7.20 -33.39 -15.03
N THR A 12 7.08 -32.83 -16.23
CA THR A 12 7.94 -31.74 -16.71
C THR A 12 7.66 -30.45 -15.93
N ILE A 13 6.38 -30.14 -15.69
CA ILE A 13 5.97 -28.99 -14.86
C ILE A 13 6.51 -29.14 -13.43
N ALA A 14 6.36 -30.32 -12.82
CA ALA A 14 6.88 -30.58 -11.48
C ALA A 14 8.41 -30.40 -11.38
N ARG A 15 9.15 -30.85 -12.40
CA ARG A 15 10.61 -30.67 -12.47
C ARG A 15 11.01 -29.21 -12.65
N ILE A 16 10.31 -28.47 -13.53
CA ILE A 16 10.57 -27.03 -13.72
C ILE A 16 10.30 -26.28 -12.42
N VAL A 17 9.18 -26.56 -11.74
CA VAL A 17 8.85 -25.94 -10.45
C VAL A 17 9.89 -26.29 -9.38
N ALA A 18 10.33 -27.55 -9.30
CA ALA A 18 11.37 -27.96 -8.37
C ALA A 18 12.71 -27.27 -8.65
N LEU A 19 13.08 -27.12 -9.93
CA LEU A 19 14.30 -26.42 -10.34
C LEU A 19 14.21 -24.92 -10.05
N LEU A 20 13.04 -24.31 -10.28
CA LEU A 20 12.78 -22.92 -9.96
C LEU A 20 12.84 -22.66 -8.44
N LEU A 21 12.28 -23.56 -7.64
CA LEU A 21 12.35 -23.53 -6.17
C LEU A 21 13.78 -23.71 -5.65
N LEU A 22 14.57 -24.57 -6.31
CA LEU A 22 15.98 -24.78 -5.98
C LEU A 22 16.81 -23.51 -6.28
N LEU A 23 16.57 -22.87 -7.42
CA LEU A 23 17.23 -21.62 -7.82
C LEU A 23 16.80 -20.43 -6.94
N ALA A 24 15.54 -20.41 -6.48
CA ALA A 24 15.03 -19.36 -5.59
C ALA A 24 15.62 -19.43 -4.16
N LYS A 25 16.32 -20.52 -3.81
CA LYS A 25 17.00 -20.68 -2.52
C LYS A 25 18.35 -19.93 -2.50
N MET A 26 18.34 -18.61 -2.76
CA MET A 26 19.52 -17.77 -2.55
C MET A 26 19.94 -17.73 -1.07
N THR A 27 21.25 -17.79 -0.86
CA THR A 27 21.95 -18.37 0.29
C THR A 27 22.49 -17.34 1.29
N GLU A 28 21.68 -16.37 1.70
CA GLU A 28 21.99 -15.57 2.89
C GLU A 28 20.69 -15.11 3.56
N PRO A 29 20.49 -15.36 4.87
CA PRO A 29 19.33 -14.80 5.56
C PRO A 29 19.43 -13.26 5.55
N PRO A 30 18.32 -12.55 5.29
CA PRO A 30 18.32 -11.08 5.34
C PRO A 30 18.77 -10.60 6.73
N PHE A 31 19.26 -9.35 6.81
CA PHE A 31 19.78 -8.72 8.04
C PHE A 31 18.84 -8.80 9.26
N LEU A 32 17.54 -9.05 9.03
CA LEU A 32 16.53 -9.23 10.07
C LEU A 32 15.97 -10.66 10.05
N PRO A 33 15.84 -11.30 11.24
CA PRO A 33 15.18 -12.58 11.37
C PRO A 33 13.75 -12.55 10.81
N ARG A 34 13.38 -13.59 10.06
CA ARG A 34 12.05 -13.69 9.42
C ARG A 34 10.94 -13.87 10.45
N GLU A 35 11.26 -14.33 11.66
CA GLU A 35 10.29 -14.49 12.76
C GLU A 35 9.55 -13.19 13.12
N ARG A 36 10.21 -12.03 13.02
CA ARG A 36 9.53 -10.74 13.25
C ARG A 36 8.52 -10.44 12.15
N LEU A 37 8.87 -10.73 10.89
CA LEU A 37 7.98 -10.56 9.76
C LEU A 37 6.77 -11.48 9.85
N PHE A 38 6.95 -12.74 10.25
CA PHE A 38 5.83 -13.66 10.44
C PHE A 38 4.89 -13.21 11.55
N LYS A 39 5.41 -12.66 12.67
CA LYS A 39 4.58 -12.08 13.73
C LYS A 39 3.75 -10.90 13.26
N GLU A 40 4.36 -9.95 12.55
CA GLU A 40 3.65 -8.80 11.97
C GLU A 40 2.64 -9.26 10.90
N GLN A 41 3.00 -10.22 10.05
CA GLN A 41 2.10 -10.80 9.06
C GLN A 41 0.88 -11.45 9.71
N GLN A 42 1.07 -12.25 10.76
CA GLN A 42 -0.03 -12.87 11.49
C GLN A 42 -0.90 -11.82 12.19
N TYR A 43 -0.30 -10.81 12.82
CA TYR A 43 -1.02 -9.69 13.43
C TYR A 43 -1.89 -8.95 12.40
N PHE A 44 -1.30 -8.50 11.29
CA PHE A 44 -2.04 -7.80 10.25
C PHE A 44 -3.04 -8.70 9.52
N GLN A 45 -2.76 -9.99 9.30
CA GLN A 45 -3.71 -10.90 8.64
C GLN A 45 -4.89 -11.27 9.53
N SER A 46 -4.72 -11.26 10.86
CA SER A 46 -5.82 -11.50 11.82
C SER A 46 -6.86 -10.38 11.85
N LEU A 47 -6.49 -9.17 11.39
CA LEU A 47 -7.36 -8.01 11.38
C LEU A 47 -8.18 -7.95 10.07
N SER A 48 -9.50 -8.03 10.19
CA SER A 48 -10.45 -7.92 9.05
C SER A 48 -10.76 -6.47 8.65
N LYS A 49 -9.89 -5.50 8.99
CA LYS A 49 -10.06 -4.07 8.66
C LYS A 49 -9.45 -3.73 7.30
N HIS A 50 -9.94 -2.67 6.67
CA HIS A 50 -9.33 -2.10 5.47
C HIS A 50 -7.87 -1.69 5.71
N THR A 51 -7.03 -1.79 4.67
CA THR A 51 -5.57 -1.64 4.76
C THR A 51 -5.11 -0.35 5.43
N HIS A 52 -5.81 0.76 5.23
CA HIS A 52 -5.49 2.07 5.79
C HIS A 52 -5.96 2.26 7.24
N LEU A 53 -6.61 1.26 7.84
CA LEU A 53 -7.13 1.28 9.22
C LEU A 53 -6.58 0.12 10.06
N LYS A 54 -5.55 -0.57 9.56
CA LYS A 54 -5.03 -1.79 10.18
C LYS A 54 -4.14 -1.47 11.38
N GLY A 55 -3.27 -0.47 11.25
CA GLY A 55 -2.48 0.05 12.36
C GLY A 55 -3.25 1.07 13.20
N ARG A 56 -2.94 1.11 14.50
CA ARG A 56 -3.44 2.17 15.40
C ARG A 56 -2.96 3.56 14.97
N TYR A 57 -1.75 3.64 14.42
CA TYR A 57 -1.19 4.86 13.87
C TYR A 57 -1.71 5.19 12.47
N ASP A 58 -2.15 4.19 11.70
CA ASP A 58 -2.66 4.39 10.34
C ASP A 58 -3.93 5.24 10.34
N ALA A 59 -4.79 5.14 11.36
CA ALA A 59 -5.96 6.01 11.48
C ALA A 59 -5.58 7.50 11.65
N ILE A 60 -4.50 7.79 12.37
CA ILE A 60 -4.03 9.17 12.57
C ILE A 60 -3.46 9.70 11.25
N THR A 61 -2.62 8.91 10.58
CA THR A 61 -1.90 9.34 9.38
C THR A 61 -2.75 9.33 8.11
N SER A 62 -3.72 8.42 7.99
CA SER A 62 -4.57 8.31 6.80
C SER A 62 -5.91 9.02 6.91
N VAL A 63 -6.43 9.24 8.13
CA VAL A 63 -7.72 9.91 8.35
C VAL A 63 -7.52 11.24 9.06
N GLY A 64 -6.88 11.25 10.23
CA GLY A 64 -6.77 12.45 11.05
C GLY A 64 -6.06 13.62 10.35
N ILE A 65 -4.80 13.43 9.96
CA ILE A 65 -3.99 14.48 9.32
C ILE A 65 -4.59 14.91 7.98
N PRO A 66 -4.93 13.99 7.04
CA PRO A 66 -5.47 14.39 5.75
C PRO A 66 -6.83 15.08 5.86
N LEU A 67 -7.70 14.65 6.78
CA LEU A 67 -9.02 15.27 6.97
C LEU A 67 -8.89 16.68 7.56
N ALA A 68 -8.05 16.87 8.58
CA ALA A 68 -7.81 18.18 9.17
C ALA A 68 -7.21 19.15 8.14
N LEU A 69 -6.23 18.68 7.35
CA LEU A 69 -5.62 19.46 6.29
C LEU A 69 -6.65 19.82 5.22
N ALA A 70 -7.43 18.86 4.74
CA ALA A 70 -8.48 19.10 3.76
C ALA A 70 -9.51 20.11 4.24
N ALA A 71 -9.99 19.99 5.49
CA ALA A 71 -10.95 20.92 6.07
C ALA A 71 -10.38 22.35 6.16
N LEU A 72 -9.13 22.49 6.64
CA LEU A 72 -8.44 23.78 6.71
C LEU A 72 -8.23 24.39 5.32
N SER A 73 -7.79 23.59 4.34
CA SER A 73 -7.61 24.04 2.97
C SER A 73 -8.92 24.51 2.35
N LEU A 74 -9.99 23.73 2.48
CA LEU A 74 -11.32 24.10 1.98
C LEU A 74 -11.83 25.38 2.66
N PHE A 75 -11.61 25.52 3.96
CA PHE A 75 -11.97 26.73 4.69
C PHE A 75 -11.23 27.96 4.14
N MET A 76 -9.90 27.87 3.96
CA MET A 76 -9.11 28.99 3.41
C MET A 76 -9.51 29.32 1.98
N ILE A 77 -9.76 28.32 1.14
CA ILE A 77 -10.24 28.52 -0.24
C ILE A 77 -11.60 29.22 -0.23
N GLY A 78 -12.54 28.74 0.58
CA GLY A 78 -13.88 29.34 0.69
C GLY A 78 -13.82 30.80 1.15
N ARG A 79 -13.00 31.09 2.17
CA ARG A 79 -12.77 32.47 2.64
C ARG A 79 -12.10 33.34 1.57
N GLY A 80 -11.15 32.80 0.81
CA GLY A 80 -10.49 33.51 -0.29
C GLY A 80 -11.48 33.89 -1.40
N VAL A 81 -12.29 32.93 -1.85
CA VAL A 81 -13.33 33.15 -2.87
C VAL A 81 -14.40 34.12 -2.37
N TYR A 82 -14.84 33.98 -1.11
CA TYR A 82 -15.80 34.90 -0.50
C TYR A 82 -15.26 36.33 -0.48
N ASN A 83 -14.05 36.54 0.03
CA ASN A 83 -13.42 37.86 0.09
C ASN A 83 -13.25 38.47 -1.31
N MET A 84 -12.82 37.68 -2.29
CA MET A 84 -12.66 38.13 -3.69
C MET A 84 -14.00 38.51 -4.32
N SER A 85 -15.05 37.70 -4.12
CA SER A 85 -16.40 37.95 -4.67
C SER A 85 -17.07 39.19 -4.07
N HIS A 86 -16.81 39.50 -2.81
CA HIS A 86 -17.36 40.66 -2.11
C HIS A 86 -16.45 41.90 -2.17
N GLY A 87 -15.31 41.81 -2.86
CA GLY A 87 -14.35 42.91 -2.96
C GLY A 87 -13.68 43.31 -1.64
N ILE A 88 -13.66 42.40 -0.66
CA ILE A 88 -13.14 42.61 0.70
C ILE A 88 -11.64 42.27 0.72
N GLY A 89 -10.84 43.03 1.48
CA GLY A 89 -9.42 42.73 1.70
C GLY A 89 -8.47 43.33 0.65
N LYS A 90 -8.93 44.34 -0.09
CA LYS A 90 -8.03 45.19 -0.86
C LYS A 90 -7.06 45.89 0.10
N LYS A 91 -5.77 45.73 -0.14
CA LYS A 91 -4.74 46.54 0.52
C LYS A 91 -4.75 47.91 -0.15
N GLU A 92 -4.59 48.97 0.65
CA GLU A 92 -4.37 50.32 0.13
C GLU A 92 -3.15 50.37 -0.80
#